data_AF-A0A7K2ZIT4-F1
#
_entry.id   AF-A0A7K2ZIT4-F1
#
_cell.length_a   1.000
_cell.length_b   1.000
_cell.length_c   1.000
_cell.angle_alpha   90.00
_cell.angle_beta   90.00
_cell.angle_gamma   90.00
#
_symmetry.space_group_name_H-M   'P 1'
#
loop_
_entity.id
_entity.type
_entity.pdbx_description
1 polymer ?
#
loop_
_entity_poly.entity_id
_entity_poly.type
_entity_poly.pdbx_seq_one_letter_code
_entity_poly.pdbx_strand_id
1 'polypeptide(L)'
;MRRRTVSPGAGLEEVLDTLAAAPAPREEAAAPAAAAPPRDRSREREALQTEFAFELPRGYVDDEGQLHRHGTMRLATARDELRPQIDLRVKENPAYLSVVLLSQVITQLGTVTDVHAGIVERMYATDVAFLQDFYRRINSEGHTHAAVTCPLCHGSFEVDLSGGRLGES
;
A
#
# COMPACT_ATOMS: atom_id res chain seq x y z
N MET A 1 -13.45 -39.96 -38.36
CA MET A 1 -13.01 -39.35 -37.09
C MET A 1 -12.50 -40.45 -36.16
N ARG A 2 -11.17 -40.56 -35.93
CA ARG A 2 -10.59 -41.51 -34.97
C ARG A 2 -10.08 -40.71 -33.77
N ARG A 3 -10.65 -40.94 -32.58
CA ARG A 3 -10.16 -40.38 -31.31
C ARG A 3 -8.91 -41.15 -30.88
N ARG A 4 -7.82 -40.43 -30.60
CA ARG A 4 -6.61 -40.95 -29.93
C ARG A 4 -6.74 -40.67 -28.44
N THR A 5 -6.72 -41.72 -27.62
CA THR A 5 -6.51 -41.67 -26.18
C THR A 5 -5.01 -41.66 -25.89
N VAL A 6 -4.57 -40.85 -24.92
CA VAL A 6 -3.19 -40.84 -24.42
C VAL A 6 -3.23 -41.20 -22.94
N SER A 7 -2.53 -42.27 -22.55
CA SER A 7 -2.32 -42.67 -21.15
C SER A 7 -1.17 -41.86 -20.54
N PRO A 8 -1.28 -41.38 -19.28
CA PRO A 8 -0.16 -40.80 -18.56
C PRO A 8 0.56 -41.90 -17.76
N GLY A 9 1.87 -42.05 -17.91
CA GLY A 9 2.59 -42.98 -17.03
C GLY A 9 4.07 -43.19 -17.32
N ALA A 10 4.52 -43.04 -18.57
CA ALA A 10 5.88 -43.51 -18.92
C ALA A 10 7.02 -42.49 -18.74
N GLY A 11 6.73 -41.22 -18.42
CA GLY A 11 7.75 -40.15 -18.48
C GLY A 11 8.27 -39.62 -17.14
N LEU A 12 7.68 -40.01 -16.00
CA LEU A 12 8.01 -39.42 -14.70
C LEU A 12 9.11 -40.18 -13.94
N GLU A 13 9.21 -41.49 -14.14
CA GLU A 13 10.23 -42.33 -13.47
C GLU A 13 11.63 -42.11 -14.09
N GLU A 14 11.70 -41.93 -15.40
CA GLU A 14 12.96 -41.72 -16.14
C GLU A 14 13.64 -40.37 -15.81
N VAL A 15 12.83 -39.34 -15.52
CA VAL A 15 13.35 -38.02 -15.08
C VAL A 15 13.83 -38.03 -13.63
N LEU A 16 13.28 -38.89 -12.78
CA LEU A 16 13.70 -39.02 -11.38
C LEU A 16 15.03 -39.79 -11.26
N ASP A 17 15.23 -40.85 -12.06
CA ASP A 17 16.49 -41.59 -12.09
C ASP A 17 17.65 -40.76 -12.66
N THR A 18 17.37 -39.88 -13.63
CA THR A 18 18.38 -38.99 -14.22
C THR A 18 18.89 -37.94 -13.21
N LEU A 19 18.04 -37.51 -12.28
CA LEU A 19 18.42 -36.57 -11.21
C LEU A 19 19.21 -37.23 -10.07
N ALA A 20 19.07 -38.55 -9.87
CA ALA A 20 19.76 -39.29 -8.83
C ALA A 20 21.19 -39.71 -9.20
N ALA A 21 21.58 -39.64 -10.49
CA ALA A 21 22.83 -40.20 -11.00
C ALA A 21 23.95 -39.17 -11.31
N ALA A 22 23.79 -37.88 -10.98
CA ALA A 22 24.84 -36.89 -11.21
C ALA A 22 25.97 -37.00 -10.16
N PRO A 23 27.25 -37.19 -10.55
CA PRO A 23 28.34 -37.26 -9.59
C PRO A 23 28.62 -35.87 -8.98
N ALA A 24 28.82 -35.83 -7.67
CA ALA A 24 29.17 -34.62 -6.94
C ALA A 24 30.49 -34.00 -7.46
N PRO A 25 30.58 -32.67 -7.62
CA PRO A 25 31.83 -32.03 -8.01
C PRO A 25 32.86 -32.19 -6.89
N ARG A 26 34.10 -32.48 -7.28
CA ARG A 26 35.24 -32.56 -6.36
C ARG A 26 35.53 -31.19 -5.76
N GLU A 27 35.71 -31.18 -4.45
CA GLU A 27 36.04 -30.02 -3.63
C GLU A 27 37.46 -29.54 -3.97
N GLU A 28 37.55 -28.47 -4.75
CA GLU A 28 38.81 -27.79 -5.06
C GLU A 28 39.09 -26.77 -3.96
N ALA A 29 40.23 -26.94 -3.28
CA ALA A 29 40.62 -26.19 -2.10
C ALA A 29 40.64 -24.67 -2.35
N ALA A 30 39.88 -23.94 -1.52
CA ALA A 30 39.77 -22.49 -1.57
C ALA A 30 41.10 -21.79 -1.23
N ALA A 31 41.55 -20.91 -2.12
CA ALA A 31 42.54 -19.88 -1.82
C ALA A 31 41.93 -18.80 -0.90
N PRO A 32 42.69 -18.18 0.02
CA PRO A 32 42.14 -17.20 0.94
C PRO A 32 41.75 -15.92 0.20
N ALA A 33 40.45 -15.64 0.13
CA ALA A 33 39.91 -14.39 -0.34
C ALA A 33 40.32 -13.26 0.59
N ALA A 34 41.05 -12.27 0.06
CA ALA A 34 41.33 -11.01 0.74
C ALA A 34 40.00 -10.36 1.18
N ALA A 35 39.94 -9.97 2.45
CA ALA A 35 38.75 -9.40 3.08
C ALA A 35 38.28 -8.15 2.34
N ALA A 36 37.12 -8.24 1.70
CA ALA A 36 36.39 -7.06 1.23
C ALA A 36 36.04 -6.18 2.45
N PRO A 37 36.14 -4.85 2.34
CA PRO A 37 35.76 -3.97 3.45
C PRO A 37 34.30 -4.20 3.82
N PRO A 38 33.93 -4.09 5.11
CA PRO A 38 32.55 -4.28 5.53
C PRO A 38 31.69 -3.24 4.81
N ARG A 39 30.83 -3.72 3.90
CA ARG A 39 29.76 -2.88 3.36
C ARG A 39 28.88 -2.49 4.53
N ASP A 40 28.77 -1.19 4.73
CA ASP A 40 27.97 -0.58 5.78
C ASP A 40 26.50 -0.99 5.61
N ARG A 41 26.09 -2.06 6.32
CA ARG A 41 24.71 -2.57 6.38
C ARG A 41 23.71 -1.51 6.88
N SER A 42 24.19 -0.37 7.35
CA SER A 42 23.39 0.77 7.82
C SER A 42 22.71 1.52 6.67
N ARG A 43 23.18 1.39 5.42
CA ARG A 43 22.53 1.98 4.23
C ARG A 43 21.38 1.15 3.67
N GLU A 44 21.18 -0.09 4.13
CA GLU A 44 20.20 -1.04 3.59
C GLU A 44 18.87 -1.09 4.39
N ARG A 45 18.74 -0.26 5.43
CA ARG A 45 17.48 -0.05 6.15
C ARG A 45 17.06 1.42 6.05
N GLU A 46 16.85 1.92 4.84
CA GLU A 46 15.85 2.97 4.68
C GLU A 46 14.52 2.36 5.12
N ALA A 47 14.07 2.71 6.32
CA ALA A 47 12.78 2.26 6.83
C ALA A 47 11.70 2.78 5.89
N LEU A 48 10.96 1.86 5.26
CA LEU A 48 9.81 2.21 4.42
C LEU A 48 8.86 3.10 5.24
N GLN A 49 8.56 4.29 4.74
CA GLN A 49 7.54 5.14 5.33
C GLN A 49 6.17 4.50 5.05
N THR A 50 5.55 3.96 6.10
CA THR A 50 4.27 3.27 6.00
C THR A 50 3.08 4.10 6.47
N GLU A 51 3.34 5.28 7.04
CA GLU A 51 2.32 6.17 7.60
C GLU A 51 2.50 7.61 7.09
N PHE A 52 1.37 8.25 6.81
CA PHE A 52 1.29 9.57 6.21
C PHE A 52 0.26 10.40 6.97
N ALA A 53 0.67 11.61 7.36
CA ALA A 53 -0.22 12.56 8.00
C ALA A 53 -1.10 13.28 6.97
N PHE A 54 -2.31 13.63 7.39
CA PHE A 54 -3.25 14.42 6.61
C PHE A 54 -3.97 15.46 7.48
N GLU A 55 -4.50 16.49 6.85
CA GLU A 55 -5.39 17.47 7.47
C GLU A 55 -6.70 17.58 6.68
N LEU A 56 -7.82 17.36 7.36
CA LEU A 56 -9.16 17.46 6.79
C LEU A 56 -9.54 18.92 6.46
N PRO A 57 -10.05 19.20 5.25
CA PRO A 57 -10.52 20.53 4.87
C PRO A 57 -11.56 21.14 5.81
N ARG A 58 -12.53 20.37 6.29
CA ARG A 58 -13.51 20.85 7.30
C ARG A 58 -13.21 20.26 8.67
N GLY A 59 -13.08 18.94 8.75
CA GLY A 59 -12.84 18.22 10.00
C GLY A 59 -14.05 17.42 10.46
N TYR A 60 -13.78 16.43 11.31
CA TYR A 60 -14.78 15.58 11.93
C TYR A 60 -15.10 16.10 13.33
N VAL A 61 -16.38 16.23 13.67
CA VAL A 61 -16.84 16.56 15.03
C VAL A 61 -17.35 15.27 15.68
N ASP A 62 -16.78 14.92 16.83
CA ASP A 62 -17.21 13.75 17.58
C ASP A 62 -18.47 13.99 18.42
N ASP A 63 -18.88 12.95 19.15
CA ASP A 63 -20.11 12.97 19.95
C ASP A 63 -19.98 13.92 21.18
N GLU A 64 -18.75 14.22 21.60
CA GLU A 64 -18.41 15.20 22.63
C GLU A 64 -18.31 16.65 22.10
N GLY A 65 -18.44 16.84 20.80
CA GLY A 65 -18.34 18.15 20.13
C GLY A 65 -16.90 18.63 19.89
N GLN A 66 -15.91 17.75 20.05
CA GLN A 66 -14.51 18.05 19.74
C GLN A 66 -14.24 17.92 18.24
N LEU A 67 -13.54 18.91 17.69
CA LEU A 67 -13.18 18.99 16.28
C LEU A 67 -11.81 18.34 16.01
N HIS A 68 -11.81 17.33 15.15
CA HIS A 68 -10.62 16.61 14.69
C HIS A 68 -10.33 16.95 13.23
N ARG A 69 -9.19 17.60 12.98
CA ARG A 69 -8.74 17.93 11.61
C ARG A 69 -7.51 17.15 11.19
N HIS A 70 -6.61 16.84 12.12
CA HIS A 70 -5.37 16.14 11.79
C HIS A 70 -5.55 14.64 11.98
N GLY A 71 -4.93 13.83 11.13
CA GLY A 71 -4.95 12.39 11.27
C GLY A 71 -3.77 11.72 10.56
N THR A 72 -3.69 10.41 10.71
CA THR A 72 -2.69 9.58 10.06
C THR A 72 -3.36 8.42 9.33
N MET A 73 -2.83 8.11 8.16
CA MET A 73 -3.25 6.97 7.34
C MET A 73 -2.03 6.11 7.04
N ARG A 74 -2.19 4.79 7.14
CA ARG A 74 -1.16 3.84 6.74
C ARG A 74 -1.34 3.40 5.29
N LEU A 75 -0.28 2.88 4.70
CA LEU A 75 -0.37 2.13 3.44
C LEU A 75 -1.35 0.97 3.59
N ALA A 76 -2.16 0.78 2.56
CA ALA A 76 -3.06 -0.34 2.43
C ALA A 76 -2.26 -1.61 2.18
N THR A 77 -2.67 -2.70 2.82
CA THR A 77 -2.20 -4.03 2.51
C THR A 77 -3.14 -4.67 1.49
N ALA A 78 -2.68 -5.72 0.80
CA ALA A 78 -3.55 -6.52 -0.06
C ALA A 78 -4.80 -7.06 0.69
N ARG A 79 -4.69 -7.27 2.00
CA ARG A 79 -5.82 -7.69 2.83
C ARG A 79 -6.89 -6.60 2.95
N ASP A 80 -6.48 -5.34 3.06
CA ASP A 80 -7.40 -4.20 3.17
C ASP A 80 -8.19 -4.00 1.87
N GLU A 81 -7.58 -4.31 0.71
CA GLU A 81 -8.23 -4.23 -0.61
C GLU A 81 -9.23 -5.37 -0.86
N LEU A 82 -8.92 -6.57 -0.38
CA LEU A 82 -9.74 -7.76 -0.64
C LEU A 82 -10.89 -7.92 0.35
N ARG A 83 -10.68 -7.60 1.63
CA ARG A 83 -11.70 -7.81 2.68
C ARG A 83 -13.04 -7.11 2.41
N PRO A 84 -13.09 -5.83 1.94
CA PRO A 84 -14.34 -5.14 1.67
C PRO A 84 -15.22 -5.79 0.60
N GLN A 85 -14.63 -6.53 -0.35
CA GLN A 85 -15.37 -7.17 -1.44
C GLN A 85 -16.34 -8.26 -0.94
N ILE A 86 -16.11 -8.77 0.27
CA ILE A 86 -16.94 -9.82 0.87
C ILE A 86 -18.07 -9.20 1.71
N ASP A 87 -17.92 -7.94 2.14
CA ASP A 87 -18.86 -7.21 2.98
C ASP A 87 -20.24 -7.09 2.31
N LEU A 88 -21.30 -7.43 3.05
CA LEU A 88 -22.67 -7.44 2.51
C LEU A 88 -23.13 -6.04 2.12
N ARG A 89 -22.74 -5.01 2.89
CA ARG A 89 -23.10 -3.61 2.63
C ARG A 89 -22.47 -3.11 1.34
N VAL A 90 -21.25 -3.55 1.05
CA VAL A 90 -20.54 -3.23 -0.20
C VAL A 90 -21.17 -3.93 -1.39
N LYS A 91 -21.61 -5.19 -1.22
CA LYS A 91 -22.33 -5.93 -2.27
C LYS A 91 -23.68 -5.28 -2.61
N GLU A 92 -24.40 -4.82 -1.59
CA GLU A 92 -25.67 -4.12 -1.76
C GLU A 92 -25.48 -2.70 -2.32
N ASN A 93 -24.41 -2.03 -1.92
CA ASN A 93 -24.08 -0.68 -2.36
C ASN A 93 -22.57 -0.53 -2.60
N PRO A 94 -22.11 -0.63 -3.86
CA PRO A 94 -20.70 -0.48 -4.21
C PRO A 94 -20.07 0.86 -3.79
N ALA A 95 -20.86 1.92 -3.65
CA ALA A 95 -20.36 3.21 -3.17
C ALA A 95 -19.83 3.14 -1.72
N TYR A 96 -20.29 2.16 -0.95
CA TYR A 96 -19.91 1.93 0.43
C TYR A 96 -18.48 1.35 0.59
N LEU A 97 -17.89 0.84 -0.49
CA LEU A 97 -16.52 0.33 -0.52
C LEU A 97 -15.52 1.34 0.05
N SER A 98 -15.63 2.60 -0.35
CA SER A 98 -14.72 3.66 0.07
C SER A 98 -14.75 3.90 1.58
N VAL A 99 -15.94 3.87 2.19
CA VAL A 99 -16.13 4.03 3.64
C VAL A 99 -15.45 2.89 4.40
N VAL A 100 -15.67 1.66 3.95
CA VAL A 100 -15.08 0.45 4.55
C VAL A 100 -13.56 0.43 4.37
N LEU A 101 -13.03 0.87 3.24
CA LEU A 101 -11.59 0.97 3.02
C LEU A 101 -10.96 2.03 3.93
N LEU A 102 -11.49 3.26 3.92
CA LEU A 102 -10.95 4.38 4.70
C LEU A 102 -10.90 4.05 6.19
N SER A 103 -11.96 3.44 6.74
CA SER A 103 -11.99 3.01 8.14
C SER A 103 -10.94 1.97 8.52
N GLN A 104 -10.32 1.26 7.57
CA GLN A 104 -9.28 0.26 7.85
C GLN A 104 -7.87 0.84 7.85
N VAL A 105 -7.67 1.93 7.13
CA VAL A 105 -6.35 2.51 6.85
C VAL A 105 -6.08 3.79 7.60
N ILE A 106 -7.11 4.51 8.06
CA ILE A 106 -6.93 5.63 8.98
C ILE A 106 -6.55 5.04 10.34
N THR A 107 -5.36 5.37 10.83
CA THR A 107 -4.83 4.88 12.11
C THR A 107 -5.14 5.81 13.27
N GLN A 108 -5.31 7.11 12.99
CA GLN A 108 -5.66 8.12 13.98
C GLN A 108 -6.39 9.30 13.33
N LEU A 109 -7.36 9.87 14.05
CA LEU A 109 -8.01 11.13 13.72
C LEU A 109 -8.13 11.98 14.98
N GLY A 110 -7.22 12.94 15.14
CA GLY A 110 -7.08 13.72 16.36
C GLY A 110 -6.82 12.82 17.57
N THR A 111 -7.73 12.81 18.53
CA THR A 111 -7.65 11.93 19.71
C THR A 111 -8.30 10.55 19.48
N VAL A 112 -8.99 10.35 18.37
CA VAL A 112 -9.69 9.11 18.03
C VAL A 112 -8.71 8.12 17.41
N THR A 113 -8.52 6.97 18.06
CA THR A 113 -7.66 5.88 17.57
C THR A 113 -8.45 4.67 17.06
N ASP A 114 -9.68 4.48 17.52
CA ASP A 114 -10.57 3.41 17.06
C ASP A 114 -11.45 3.92 15.90
N VAL A 115 -10.83 4.09 14.74
CA VAL A 115 -11.54 4.57 13.55
C VAL A 115 -12.30 3.41 12.91
N HIS A 116 -13.62 3.56 12.80
CA HIS A 116 -14.51 2.59 12.19
C HIS A 116 -15.43 3.24 11.15
N ALA A 117 -16.16 2.43 10.39
CA ALA A 117 -17.03 2.90 9.31
C ALA A 117 -18.01 4.00 9.76
N GLY A 118 -18.62 3.86 10.94
CA GLY A 118 -19.54 4.88 11.49
C GLY A 118 -18.94 6.27 11.72
N ILE A 119 -17.62 6.39 11.93
CA ILE A 119 -16.94 7.70 12.00
C ILE A 119 -16.88 8.33 10.61
N VAL A 120 -16.46 7.53 9.61
CA VAL A 120 -16.34 7.98 8.22
C VAL A 120 -17.71 8.36 7.63
N GLU A 121 -18.78 7.64 8.00
CA GLU A 121 -20.17 7.96 7.60
C GLU A 121 -20.66 9.33 8.10
N ARG A 122 -20.12 9.82 9.22
CA ARG A 122 -20.50 11.10 9.82
C ARG A 122 -19.65 12.28 9.34
N MET A 123 -18.61 12.03 8.54
CA MET A 123 -17.78 13.09 7.98
C MET A 123 -18.52 13.87 6.90
N TYR A 124 -18.09 15.12 6.68
CA TYR A 124 -18.56 15.88 5.52
C TYR A 124 -18.13 15.20 4.22
N ALA A 125 -18.99 15.26 3.20
CA ALA A 125 -18.68 14.70 1.88
C ALA A 125 -17.37 15.24 1.28
N THR A 126 -17.03 16.51 1.55
CA THR A 126 -15.75 17.11 1.14
C THR A 126 -14.55 16.42 1.78
N ASP A 127 -14.64 16.06 3.06
CA ASP A 127 -13.55 15.39 3.79
C ASP A 127 -13.40 13.93 3.35
N VAL A 128 -14.52 13.23 3.12
CA VAL A 128 -14.47 11.87 2.55
C VAL A 128 -13.82 11.88 1.17
N ALA A 129 -14.17 12.84 0.30
CA ALA A 129 -13.56 12.97 -1.01
C ALA A 129 -12.06 13.27 -0.94
N PHE A 130 -11.64 14.13 0.01
CA PHE A 130 -10.22 14.39 0.28
C PHE A 130 -9.48 13.12 0.72
N LEU A 131 -10.04 12.36 1.66
CA LEU A 131 -9.43 11.13 2.15
C LEU A 131 -9.35 10.04 1.07
N GLN A 132 -10.36 9.94 0.20
CA GLN A 132 -10.33 9.05 -0.96
C GLN A 132 -9.19 9.41 -1.92
N ASP A 133 -8.96 10.69 -2.16
CA ASP A 133 -7.86 11.14 -3.01
C ASP A 133 -6.50 10.86 -2.38
N PHE A 134 -6.36 11.21 -1.10
CA PHE A 134 -5.16 10.94 -0.29
C PHE A 134 -4.80 9.45 -0.29
N TYR A 135 -5.79 8.58 -0.08
CA TYR A 135 -5.63 7.13 -0.14
C TYR A 135 -5.06 6.67 -1.48
N ARG A 136 -5.65 7.10 -2.60
CA ARG A 136 -5.19 6.70 -3.93
C ARG A 136 -3.74 7.12 -4.15
N ARG A 137 -3.38 8.34 -3.77
CA ARG A 137 -2.02 8.86 -3.95
C ARG A 137 -1.00 8.05 -3.16
N ILE A 138 -1.16 7.92 -1.84
CA ILE A 138 -0.13 7.25 -1.02
C ILE A 138 0.07 5.78 -1.44
N ASN A 139 -0.99 5.11 -1.91
CA ASN A 139 -0.94 3.71 -2.33
C ASN A 139 -0.51 3.50 -3.80
N SER A 140 -0.54 4.54 -4.64
CA SER A 140 -0.11 4.45 -6.04
C SER A 140 1.29 5.00 -6.26
N GLU A 141 1.65 6.08 -5.54
CA GLU A 141 2.85 6.88 -5.76
C GLU A 141 3.87 6.71 -4.61
N GLY A 142 3.45 6.22 -3.44
CA GLY A 142 4.32 6.01 -2.28
C GLY A 142 4.76 7.30 -1.56
N HIS A 143 4.22 8.45 -1.94
CA HIS A 143 4.51 9.77 -1.35
C HIS A 143 3.27 10.67 -1.34
N THR A 144 3.28 11.76 -0.57
CA THR A 144 2.16 12.74 -0.52
C THR A 144 2.28 13.86 -1.56
N HIS A 145 3.38 13.90 -2.32
CA HIS A 145 3.63 14.96 -3.30
C HIS A 145 2.80 14.79 -4.58
N ALA A 146 2.24 15.90 -5.08
CA ALA A 146 1.62 16.02 -6.39
C ALA A 146 2.61 16.61 -7.38
N ALA A 147 2.91 15.92 -8.48
CA ALA A 147 3.46 16.61 -9.64
C ALA A 147 2.34 17.40 -10.33
N VAL A 148 2.46 18.73 -10.37
CA VAL A 148 1.50 19.63 -11.02
C VAL A 148 2.20 20.33 -12.17
N THR A 149 1.59 20.27 -13.36
CA THR A 149 2.03 21.06 -14.52
C THR A 149 1.12 22.28 -14.66
N CYS A 150 1.70 23.48 -14.61
CA CYS A 150 0.97 24.71 -14.83
C CYS A 150 0.50 24.80 -16.31
N PRO A 151 -0.79 24.95 -16.61
CA PRO A 151 -1.28 25.03 -17.99
C PRO A 151 -0.91 26.35 -18.69
N LEU A 152 -0.47 27.36 -17.93
CA LEU A 152 -0.15 28.69 -18.46
C LEU A 152 1.31 28.79 -18.93
N CYS A 153 2.25 28.28 -18.14
CA CYS A 153 3.69 28.39 -18.43
C CYS A 153 4.38 27.04 -18.66
N HIS A 154 3.67 25.92 -18.52
CA HIS A 154 4.18 24.55 -18.66
C HIS A 154 5.29 24.19 -17.66
N GLY A 155 5.51 24.99 -16.62
CA GLY A 155 6.40 24.63 -15.51
C GLY A 155 5.80 23.50 -14.67
N SER A 156 6.62 22.51 -14.31
CA SER A 156 6.27 21.45 -13.36
C SER A 156 6.80 21.77 -11.97
N PHE A 157 5.98 21.57 -10.95
CA PHE A 157 6.37 21.71 -9.55
C PHE A 157 5.70 20.62 -8.70
N GLU A 158 6.32 20.30 -7.56
CA GLU A 158 5.78 19.35 -6.60
C GLU A 158 5.05 20.10 -5.47
N VAL A 159 3.85 19.63 -5.13
CA VAL A 159 3.04 20.18 -4.03
C VAL A 159 2.87 19.12 -2.96
N ASP A 160 3.25 19.43 -1.71
CA ASP A 160 2.91 18.58 -0.59
C ASP A 160 1.46 18.81 -0.14
N LEU A 161 0.64 17.76 -0.24
CA LEU A 161 -0.77 17.81 0.16
C LEU A 161 -1.01 17.34 1.59
N SER A 162 0.03 17.11 2.38
CA SER A 162 -0.07 16.68 3.78
C SER A 162 -0.70 17.72 4.75
N GLY A 163 -1.08 18.91 4.25
CA GLY A 163 -1.84 19.93 5.01
C GLY A 163 -1.15 21.29 5.14
N GLY A 164 0.01 21.50 4.52
CA GLY A 164 0.70 22.80 4.58
C GLY A 164 0.01 23.89 3.75
N ARG A 165 -0.28 25.04 4.37
CA ARG A 165 -0.66 26.27 3.65
C ARG A 165 0.39 26.56 2.57
N LEU A 166 -0.01 26.55 1.30
CA LEU A 166 0.83 27.01 0.20
C LEU A 166 0.93 28.54 0.24
N GLY A 167 2.15 29.05 0.45
CA GLY A 167 2.53 30.40 0.07
C GLY A 167 2.65 31.39 1.23
N GLU A 168 3.84 31.48 1.82
CA GLU A 168 4.39 32.75 2.29
C GLU A 168 5.87 32.85 1.89
N SER A 169 6.14 33.72 0.93
CA SER A 169 7.46 34.32 0.63
C SER A 169 7.22 35.63 -0.10
#